data_AF-A0A945V6F6-F1
#
_entry.id   AF-A0A945V6F6-F1
#
_cell.length_a   1.000
_cell.length_b   1.000
_cell.length_c   1.000
_cell.angle_alpha   90.00
_cell.angle_beta   90.00
_cell.angle_gamma   90.00
#
_symmetry.space_group_name_H-M   'P 1'
#
loop_
_entity.id
_entity.type
_entity.pdbx_description
1 polymer ?
#
loop_
_entity_poly.entity_id
_entity_poly.type
_entity_poly.pdbx_seq_one_letter_code
_entity_poly.pdbx_strand_id
1 'polypeptide(L)'
;MGFTWNSEDIAFLADPNFIDRLGHYVHNNNSNHYKFSMNVMGYQAMYYTKEFEDIVKCESSIKVLKNEIKQVCRGIFGKNGADGWEVTFRAEALIRNELNSETNLPIGEVDYATDLIYSNTILFSLNETGNKIFERWAHNAGLIEDATKTLETFPQPANDPPVSLYEEQTQLQM
;
A
#
# COMPACT_ATOMS: atom_id res chain seq x y z
N MET A 1 -6.30 9.04 -27.98
CA MET A 1 -5.13 8.69 -27.14
C MET A 1 -5.46 9.14 -25.72
N GLY A 2 -5.13 8.35 -24.71
CA GLY A 2 -5.34 8.72 -23.29
C GLY A 2 -4.05 9.22 -22.64
N PHE A 3 -4.17 9.72 -21.42
CA PHE A 3 -3.11 10.30 -20.61
C PHE A 3 -2.81 9.37 -19.43
N THR A 4 -1.53 9.29 -19.04
CA THR A 4 -1.07 8.44 -17.94
C THR A 4 -0.21 9.23 -16.98
N TRP A 5 -0.32 8.92 -15.69
CA TRP A 5 0.49 9.47 -14.62
C TRP A 5 0.98 8.35 -13.72
N ASN A 6 2.19 8.47 -13.20
CA ASN A 6 2.78 7.49 -12.29
C ASN A 6 3.09 8.14 -10.92
N SER A 7 3.84 7.43 -10.07
CA SER A 7 4.23 7.91 -8.74
C SER A 7 5.10 9.18 -8.74
N GLU A 8 5.84 9.46 -9.82
CA GLU A 8 6.62 10.69 -9.97
C GLU A 8 5.72 11.90 -10.20
N ASP A 9 4.57 11.69 -10.86
CA ASP A 9 3.57 12.73 -11.11
C ASP A 9 2.59 12.91 -9.94
N ILE A 10 2.24 11.81 -9.27
CA ILE A 10 1.21 11.74 -8.22
C ILE A 10 1.73 10.87 -7.08
N ALA A 11 2.29 11.51 -6.05
CA ALA A 11 3.05 10.84 -4.99
C ALA A 11 2.26 9.73 -4.25
N PHE A 12 0.97 9.94 -3.98
CA PHE A 12 0.17 8.94 -3.25
C PHE A 12 -0.09 7.65 -4.05
N LEU A 13 0.19 7.61 -5.36
CA LEU A 13 0.18 6.34 -6.13
C LEU A 13 1.29 5.39 -5.70
N ALA A 14 2.35 5.89 -5.03
CA ALA A 14 3.40 5.07 -4.45
C ALA A 14 3.05 4.50 -3.06
N ASP A 15 2.00 5.00 -2.40
CA ASP A 15 1.59 4.52 -1.07
C ASP A 15 0.84 3.16 -1.20
N PRO A 16 1.40 2.04 -0.70
CA PRO A 16 0.72 0.75 -0.75
C PRO A 16 -0.64 0.79 -0.03
N ASN A 17 -0.74 1.55 1.07
CA ASN A 17 -1.98 1.66 1.83
C ASN A 17 -3.07 2.40 1.05
N PHE A 18 -2.69 3.31 0.15
CA PHE A 18 -3.65 3.95 -0.74
C PHE A 18 -4.26 2.92 -1.71
N ILE A 19 -3.46 2.02 -2.27
CA ILE A 19 -3.95 0.96 -3.16
C ILE A 19 -4.92 0.02 -2.44
N ASP A 20 -4.62 -0.34 -1.19
CA ASP A 20 -5.54 -1.11 -0.34
C ASP A 20 -6.85 -0.36 -0.08
N ARG A 21 -6.79 0.89 0.37
CA ARG A 21 -7.98 1.73 0.61
C ARG A 21 -8.82 1.88 -0.66
N LEU A 22 -8.17 2.13 -1.80
CA LEU A 22 -8.81 2.23 -3.11
C LEU A 22 -9.50 0.93 -3.48
N GLY A 23 -8.82 -0.20 -3.26
CA GLY A 23 -9.38 -1.53 -3.50
C GLY A 23 -10.63 -1.78 -2.68
N HIS A 24 -10.57 -1.56 -1.36
CA HIS A 24 -11.74 -1.68 -0.49
C HIS A 24 -12.90 -0.79 -0.94
N TYR A 25 -12.61 0.46 -1.30
CA TYR A 25 -13.64 1.39 -1.78
C TYR A 25 -14.30 0.89 -3.07
N VAL A 26 -13.50 0.48 -4.06
CA VAL A 26 -13.98 -0.03 -5.35
C VAL A 26 -14.80 -1.30 -5.17
N HIS A 27 -14.33 -2.23 -4.33
CA HIS A 27 -15.07 -3.46 -4.02
C HIS A 27 -16.43 -3.17 -3.39
N ASN A 28 -16.49 -2.26 -2.42
CA ASN A 28 -17.73 -1.87 -1.76
C ASN A 28 -18.70 -1.09 -2.68
N ASN A 29 -18.22 -0.59 -3.82
CA ASN A 29 -18.99 0.22 -4.76
C ASN A 29 -19.09 -0.39 -6.16
N ASN A 30 -18.88 -1.70 -6.33
CA ASN A 30 -18.84 -2.35 -7.65
C ASN A 30 -20.14 -2.14 -8.48
N SER A 31 -21.28 -1.87 -7.83
CA SER A 31 -22.54 -1.52 -8.51
C SER A 31 -22.57 -0.10 -9.10
N ASN A 32 -21.67 0.79 -8.70
CA ASN A 32 -21.69 2.22 -9.03
C ASN A 32 -20.66 2.59 -10.11
N HIS A 33 -20.65 1.83 -11.20
CA HIS A 33 -19.72 1.98 -12.34
C HIS A 33 -18.24 1.75 -12.01
N TYR A 34 -17.91 1.30 -10.80
CA TYR A 34 -16.57 0.88 -10.45
C TYR A 34 -16.30 -0.54 -10.98
N LYS A 35 -15.03 -0.83 -11.25
CA LYS A 35 -14.56 -2.11 -11.76
C LYS A 35 -13.28 -2.51 -11.05
N PHE A 36 -13.18 -3.80 -10.78
CA PHE A 36 -11.96 -4.43 -10.31
C PHE A 36 -11.64 -5.66 -11.16
N SER A 37 -10.37 -5.83 -11.49
CA SER A 37 -9.85 -7.09 -12.00
C SER A 37 -8.42 -7.31 -11.50
N MET A 38 -8.06 -8.56 -11.25
CA MET A 38 -6.71 -8.95 -10.88
C MET A 38 -6.35 -10.24 -11.60
N ASN A 39 -5.62 -10.11 -12.70
CA ASN A 39 -5.27 -11.24 -13.55
C ASN A 39 -3.88 -11.76 -13.18
N VAL A 40 -3.75 -13.09 -13.04
CA VAL A 40 -2.45 -13.74 -12.85
C VAL A 40 -1.65 -13.64 -14.13
N MET A 41 -0.47 -13.05 -14.04
CA MET A 41 0.46 -12.88 -15.15
C MET A 41 1.51 -13.99 -15.20
N GLY A 42 1.78 -14.63 -14.07
CA GLY A 42 2.71 -15.74 -13.96
C GLY A 42 3.21 -15.97 -12.54
N TYR A 43 4.19 -16.85 -12.41
CA TYR A 43 4.84 -17.18 -11.14
C TYR A 43 6.35 -16.99 -11.26
N GLN A 44 6.98 -16.54 -10.19
CA GLN A 44 8.42 -16.39 -10.07
C GLN A 44 8.90 -17.23 -8.89
N ALA A 45 9.81 -18.17 -9.13
CA ALA A 45 10.47 -18.95 -8.08
C ALA A 45 11.86 -18.38 -7.81
N MET A 46 12.18 -18.15 -6.53
CA MET A 46 13.53 -17.81 -6.08
C MET A 46 14.18 -19.08 -5.52
N TYR A 47 15.31 -19.44 -6.12
CA TYR A 47 16.11 -20.60 -5.73
C TYR A 47 17.31 -20.13 -4.92
N TYR A 48 17.60 -20.83 -3.82
CA TYR A 48 18.80 -20.59 -3.04
C TYR A 48 20.00 -21.32 -3.66
N THR A 49 21.17 -20.71 -3.58
CA THR A 49 22.40 -21.38 -3.97
C THR A 49 22.78 -22.44 -2.94
N LYS A 50 23.53 -23.45 -3.37
CA LYS A 50 23.98 -24.53 -2.49
C LYS A 50 24.88 -24.00 -1.37
N GLU A 51 25.74 -23.04 -1.69
CA GLU A 51 26.63 -22.40 -0.73
C GLU A 51 25.83 -21.70 0.39
N PHE A 52 24.74 -21.03 0.06
CA PHE A 52 23.87 -20.38 1.05
C PHE A 52 23.12 -21.42 1.90
N GLU A 53 22.62 -22.49 1.27
CA GLU A 53 21.93 -23.55 1.99
C GLU A 53 22.84 -24.26 3.01
N ASP A 54 24.11 -24.49 2.65
CA ASP A 54 25.09 -25.11 3.54
C ASP A 54 25.42 -24.20 4.74
N ILE A 55 25.51 -22.89 4.53
CA ILE A 55 25.69 -21.90 5.62
C ILE A 55 24.51 -21.97 6.59
N VAL A 56 23.27 -21.90 6.09
CA VAL A 56 22.07 -21.93 6.94
C VAL A 56 21.95 -23.23 7.73
N LYS A 57 22.32 -24.37 7.13
CA LYS A 57 22.35 -25.67 7.82
C LYS A 57 23.40 -25.75 8.92
N CYS A 58 24.52 -25.04 8.79
CA CYS A 58 25.55 -24.99 9.82
C CYS A 58 25.15 -24.10 11.00
N GLU A 59 24.42 -23.01 10.72
CA GLU A 59 24.06 -21.99 11.73
C GLU A 59 22.69 -22.22 12.39
N SER A 60 21.88 -23.13 11.86
CA SER A 60 20.50 -23.36 12.34
C SER A 60 20.12 -24.84 12.38
N SER A 61 18.96 -25.13 12.97
CA SER A 61 18.35 -26.48 12.93
C SER A 61 17.53 -26.74 11.65
N ILE A 62 17.56 -25.83 10.67
CA ILE A 62 16.79 -25.97 9.42
C ILE A 62 17.45 -27.02 8.55
N LYS A 63 16.71 -28.10 8.24
CA LYS A 63 17.22 -29.22 7.44
C LYS A 63 17.12 -29.00 5.93
N VAL A 64 16.15 -28.22 5.48
CA VAL A 64 15.88 -27.94 4.06
C VAL A 64 15.32 -26.53 3.93
N LEU A 65 15.87 -25.72 3.02
CA LEU A 65 15.30 -24.43 2.65
C LEU A 65 14.18 -24.63 1.62
N LYS A 66 13.02 -24.02 1.86
CA LYS A 66 11.92 -24.02 0.88
C LYS A 66 12.09 -22.83 -0.05
N ASN A 67 12.06 -23.07 -1.36
CA ASN A 67 12.08 -22.00 -2.35
C ASN A 67 10.90 -21.04 -2.15
N GLU A 68 11.17 -19.75 -2.26
CA GLU A 68 10.13 -18.73 -2.21
C GLU A 68 9.49 -18.58 -3.58
N ILE A 69 8.17 -18.68 -3.66
CA ILE A 69 7.44 -18.55 -4.92
C ILE A 69 6.49 -17.37 -4.81
N LYS A 70 6.57 -16.48 -5.80
CA LYS A 70 5.73 -15.30 -5.92
C LYS A 70 4.75 -15.45 -7.06
N GLN A 71 3.46 -15.28 -6.78
CA GLN A 71 2.44 -15.08 -7.81
C GLN A 71 2.45 -13.61 -8.23
N VAL A 72 2.66 -13.36 -9.52
CA VAL A 72 2.67 -12.02 -10.10
C VAL A 72 1.33 -11.76 -10.77
N CYS A 73 0.65 -10.70 -10.35
CA CYS A 73 -0.64 -10.29 -10.88
C CYS A 73 -0.56 -8.87 -11.46
N ARG A 74 -1.44 -8.60 -12.43
CA ARG A 74 -1.77 -7.25 -12.87
C ARG A 74 -3.15 -6.89 -12.33
N GLY A 75 -3.17 -5.94 -11.40
CA GLY A 75 -4.38 -5.40 -10.82
C GLY A 75 -4.86 -4.16 -11.55
N ILE A 76 -6.17 -4.00 -11.63
CA ILE A 76 -6.84 -2.86 -12.25
C ILE A 76 -8.04 -2.47 -11.39
N PHE A 77 -8.04 -1.21 -10.95
CA PHE A 77 -9.21 -0.52 -10.41
C PHE A 77 -9.68 0.51 -11.42
N GLY A 78 -10.98 0.70 -11.58
CA GLY A 78 -11.45 1.75 -12.48
C GLY A 78 -12.84 2.24 -12.17
N LYS A 79 -13.14 3.43 -12.68
CA LYS A 79 -14.48 4.03 -12.69
C LYS A 79 -14.84 4.37 -14.13
N ASN A 80 -15.99 3.92 -14.61
CA ASN A 80 -16.48 4.25 -15.95
C ASN A 80 -17.29 5.55 -15.93
N GLY A 81 -17.37 6.22 -17.08
CA GLY A 81 -18.16 7.44 -17.27
C GLY A 81 -17.32 8.60 -17.80
N ALA A 82 -17.91 9.80 -17.83
CA ALA A 82 -17.25 11.01 -18.35
C ALA A 82 -16.01 11.42 -17.54
N ASP A 83 -16.05 11.23 -16.21
CA ASP A 83 -14.91 11.43 -15.30
C ASP A 83 -14.10 10.15 -15.07
N GLY A 84 -14.19 9.21 -16.01
CA GLY A 84 -13.63 7.88 -15.87
C GLY A 84 -12.12 7.88 -15.72
N TRP A 85 -11.64 6.94 -14.91
CA TRP A 85 -10.22 6.72 -14.64
C TRP A 85 -9.97 5.24 -14.42
N GLU A 86 -8.72 4.84 -14.64
CA GLU A 86 -8.24 3.48 -14.40
C GLU A 86 -6.91 3.56 -13.68
N VAL A 87 -6.79 2.89 -12.53
CA VAL A 87 -5.52 2.69 -11.82
C VAL A 87 -5.08 1.25 -12.08
N THR A 88 -3.92 1.10 -12.70
CA THR A 88 -3.28 -0.19 -12.93
C THR A 88 -2.07 -0.33 -12.02
N PHE A 89 -1.80 -1.54 -11.55
CA PHE A 89 -0.67 -1.83 -10.68
C PHE A 89 -0.20 -3.27 -10.85
N ARG A 90 1.04 -3.53 -10.48
CA ARG A 90 1.58 -4.88 -10.32
C ARG A 90 1.43 -5.30 -8.86
N ALA A 91 0.84 -6.46 -8.63
CA ALA A 91 0.75 -7.06 -7.30
C ALA A 91 1.55 -8.37 -7.25
N GLU A 92 2.36 -8.54 -6.22
CA GLU A 92 3.08 -9.78 -5.93
C GLU A 92 2.55 -10.38 -4.63
N ALA A 93 2.23 -11.67 -4.63
CA ALA A 93 1.88 -12.40 -3.41
C ALA A 93 2.86 -13.55 -3.21
N LEU A 94 3.41 -13.70 -2.00
CA LEU A 94 4.19 -14.88 -1.66
C LEU A 94 3.23 -16.06 -1.45
N ILE A 95 3.50 -17.19 -2.11
CA ILE A 95 2.75 -18.43 -1.95
C ILE A 95 3.65 -19.50 -1.34
N ARG A 96 3.06 -20.39 -0.53
CA ARG A 96 3.78 -21.50 0.12
C ARG A 96 3.94 -22.73 -0.76
N ASN A 97 3.19 -22.78 -1.85
CA ASN A 97 3.19 -23.90 -2.79
C ASN A 97 4.47 -23.96 -3.60
N GLU A 98 4.86 -25.17 -3.97
CA GLU A 98 5.87 -25.43 -5.00
C GLU A 98 5.28 -25.28 -6.41
N LEU A 99 6.11 -24.95 -7.39
CA LEU A 99 5.72 -24.96 -8.80
C LEU A 99 6.02 -26.32 -9.43
N ASN A 100 5.09 -26.81 -10.24
CA ASN A 100 5.34 -27.95 -11.11
C ASN A 100 6.31 -27.55 -12.23
N SER A 101 7.40 -28.30 -12.40
CA SER A 101 8.49 -27.96 -13.34
C SER A 101 8.10 -28.02 -14.82
N GLU A 102 7.03 -28.73 -15.18
CA GLU A 102 6.56 -28.86 -16.57
C GLU A 102 5.56 -27.76 -16.94
N THR A 103 4.71 -27.35 -16.00
CA THR A 103 3.61 -26.42 -16.25
C THR A 103 3.83 -25.02 -15.67
N ASN A 104 4.80 -24.85 -14.77
CA ASN A 104 5.03 -23.65 -13.96
C ASN A 104 3.78 -23.18 -13.17
N LEU A 105 2.87 -24.11 -12.87
CA LEU A 105 1.69 -23.86 -12.04
C LEU A 105 1.92 -24.36 -10.60
N PRO A 106 1.28 -23.75 -9.59
CA PRO A 106 1.30 -24.23 -8.22
C PRO A 106 0.79 -25.67 -8.13
N ILE A 107 1.46 -26.48 -7.32
CA ILE A 107 1.00 -27.83 -6.98
C ILE A 107 -0.08 -27.72 -5.90
N GLY A 108 -1.28 -28.22 -6.20
CA GLY A 108 -2.43 -28.24 -5.28
C GLY A 108 -3.18 -26.90 -5.18
N GLU A 109 -3.88 -26.70 -4.07
CA GLU A 109 -4.57 -25.43 -3.77
C GLU A 109 -3.57 -24.35 -3.35
N VAL A 110 -3.74 -23.13 -3.86
CA VAL A 110 -2.83 -22.01 -3.58
C VAL A 110 -3.02 -21.51 -2.15
N ASP A 111 -1.95 -21.58 -1.35
CA ASP A 111 -1.85 -21.06 0.01
C ASP A 111 -0.95 -19.82 0.06
N TYR A 112 -1.54 -18.67 0.38
CA TYR A 112 -0.84 -17.38 0.44
C TYR A 112 -0.12 -17.22 1.79
N ALA A 113 1.16 -16.85 1.74
CA ALA A 113 2.00 -16.68 2.92
C ALA A 113 1.97 -15.25 3.48
N THR A 114 1.71 -14.26 2.63
CA THR A 114 1.71 -12.83 2.96
C THR A 114 0.62 -12.09 2.21
N ASP A 115 0.37 -10.84 2.62
CA ASP A 115 -0.44 -9.88 1.88
C ASP A 115 0.22 -9.49 0.54
N LEU A 116 -0.54 -8.76 -0.28
CA LEU A 116 -0.11 -8.29 -1.59
C LEU A 116 0.91 -7.16 -1.49
N ILE A 117 1.97 -7.25 -2.27
CA ILE A 117 2.95 -6.17 -2.45
C ILE A 117 2.65 -5.45 -3.75
N TYR A 118 2.34 -4.16 -3.67
CA TYR A 118 2.00 -3.32 -4.83
C TYR A 118 3.21 -2.56 -5.38
N SER A 119 3.28 -2.44 -6.71
CA SER A 119 4.32 -1.68 -7.41
C SER A 119 3.83 -1.21 -8.79
N ASN A 120 4.58 -0.30 -9.42
CA ASN A 120 4.33 0.21 -10.77
C ASN A 120 2.90 0.73 -10.96
N THR A 121 2.40 1.49 -9.98
CA THR A 121 1.07 2.09 -10.04
C THR A 121 1.01 3.17 -11.12
N ILE A 122 0.04 3.07 -12.01
CA ILE A 122 -0.21 4.02 -13.10
C ILE A 122 -1.68 4.39 -13.10
N LEU A 123 -1.97 5.69 -13.05
CA LEU A 123 -3.29 6.25 -13.34
C LEU A 123 -3.41 6.52 -14.83
N PHE A 124 -4.52 6.11 -15.43
CA PHE A 124 -4.91 6.38 -16.81
C PHE A 124 -6.26 7.10 -16.87
N SER A 125 -6.37 8.09 -17.76
CA SER A 125 -7.65 8.73 -18.09
C SER A 125 -7.69 9.17 -19.56
N LEU A 126 -8.90 9.34 -20.10
CA LEU A 126 -9.10 9.91 -21.44
C LEU A 126 -9.05 11.45 -21.45
N ASN A 127 -9.05 12.08 -20.27
CA ASN A 127 -9.02 13.53 -20.11
C ASN A 127 -7.62 13.97 -19.65
N GLU A 128 -7.04 15.01 -20.28
CA GLU A 128 -5.74 15.59 -19.92
C GLU A 128 -5.71 16.10 -18.47
N THR A 129 -6.85 16.50 -17.93
CA THR A 129 -6.99 16.93 -16.53
C THR A 129 -7.39 15.80 -15.58
N GLY A 130 -7.31 14.55 -16.06
CA GLY A 130 -7.75 13.36 -15.34
C GLY A 130 -7.06 13.15 -13.99
N ASN A 131 -5.78 13.50 -13.86
CA ASN A 131 -5.06 13.47 -12.58
C ASN A 131 -5.72 14.34 -11.50
N LYS A 132 -6.05 15.59 -11.82
CA LYS A 132 -6.69 16.53 -10.88
C LYS A 132 -8.10 16.09 -10.51
N ILE A 133 -8.83 15.51 -11.47
CA ILE A 133 -10.17 14.96 -11.24
C ILE A 133 -10.07 13.76 -10.30
N PHE A 134 -9.12 12.86 -10.55
CA PHE A 134 -8.88 11.68 -9.72
C PHE A 134 -8.45 12.05 -8.30
N GLU A 135 -7.50 12.97 -8.16
CA GLU A 135 -7.03 13.46 -6.87
C GLU A 135 -8.18 14.06 -6.05
N ARG A 136 -8.96 14.99 -6.63
CA ARG A 136 -10.14 15.55 -5.97
C ARG A 136 -11.15 14.48 -5.57
N TRP A 137 -11.38 13.50 -6.43
CA TRP A 137 -12.25 12.37 -6.12
C TRP A 137 -11.72 11.55 -4.94
N ALA A 138 -10.41 11.24 -4.93
CA ALA A 138 -9.77 10.48 -3.86
C ALA A 138 -9.86 11.20 -2.51
N HIS A 139 -9.68 12.53 -2.49
CA HIS A 139 -9.94 13.36 -1.30
C HIS A 139 -11.39 13.27 -0.84
N ASN A 140 -12.34 13.49 -1.74
CA ASN A 140 -13.77 13.44 -1.41
C ASN A 140 -14.24 12.05 -0.94
N ALA A 141 -13.59 10.99 -1.41
CA ALA A 141 -13.83 9.62 -1.00
C ALA A 141 -13.10 9.25 0.32
N GLY A 142 -12.30 10.16 0.88
CA GLY A 142 -11.53 9.92 2.10
C GLY A 142 -10.37 8.93 1.93
N LEU A 143 -9.86 8.75 0.71
CA LEU A 143 -8.78 7.80 0.40
C LEU A 143 -7.38 8.40 0.62
N ILE A 144 -7.29 9.72 0.55
CA ILE A 144 -6.08 10.50 0.82
C ILE A 144 -6.44 11.68 1.73
N GLU A 145 -5.53 12.05 2.61
CA GLU A 145 -5.70 13.17 3.52
C GLU A 145 -5.55 14.50 2.76
N ASP A 146 -6.35 15.50 3.14
CA ASP A 146 -6.11 16.88 2.72
C ASP A 146 -4.72 17.32 3.19
N ALA A 147 -3.79 17.59 2.28
CA ALA A 147 -2.52 18.26 2.59
C ALA A 147 -2.74 19.63 3.27
N THR A 148 -3.97 20.16 3.20
CA THR A 148 -4.41 21.39 3.86
C THR A 148 -5.01 21.20 5.26
N LYS A 149 -5.19 19.96 5.76
CA LYS A 149 -5.70 19.69 7.12
C LYS A 149 -4.61 19.47 8.19
N THR A 150 -3.34 19.39 7.82
CA THR A 150 -2.23 19.26 8.79
C THR A 150 -1.81 20.59 9.43
N LEU A 151 -2.76 21.51 9.64
CA LEU A 151 -2.59 22.73 10.43
C LEU A 151 -3.83 23.01 11.31
N GLU A 152 -4.47 21.97 11.85
CA GLU A 152 -5.20 22.15 13.10
C GLU A 152 -4.18 22.16 14.25
N THR A 153 -3.73 23.38 14.51
CA THR A 153 -3.15 23.89 15.75
C THR A 153 -3.48 23.00 16.95
N PHE A 154 -2.43 22.46 17.57
CA PHE A 154 -2.51 22.02 18.97
C PHE A 154 -3.27 23.09 19.78
N PRO A 155 -4.26 22.74 20.60
CA PRO A 155 -4.84 23.72 21.51
C PRO A 155 -3.70 24.21 22.41
N GLN A 156 -3.35 25.49 22.29
CA GLN A 156 -2.56 26.14 23.33
C GLN A 156 -3.32 25.95 24.64
N PRO A 157 -2.66 25.49 25.72
CA PRO A 157 -3.30 25.48 27.02
C PRO A 157 -3.72 26.91 27.33
N ALA A 158 -5.01 27.08 27.63
CA ALA A 158 -5.58 28.34 28.07
C ALA A 158 -4.74 28.85 29.24
N ASN A 159 -4.41 30.15 29.20
CA ASN A 159 -3.71 30.86 30.26
C ASN A 159 -4.31 30.52 31.63
N ASP A 160 -3.62 29.69 32.41
CA ASP A 160 -3.80 29.67 33.86
C ASP A 160 -3.30 31.02 34.40
N PRO A 161 -4.05 31.68 35.31
CA PRO A 161 -3.58 32.89 35.95
C PRO A 161 -2.36 32.58 36.83
N PRO A 162 -1.43 33.53 37.01
CA PRO A 162 -0.18 33.26 37.71
C PRO A 162 -0.45 32.93 39.18
N VAL A 163 -0.07 31.72 39.58
CA VAL A 163 0.07 31.36 40.99
C VAL A 163 1.24 32.16 41.55
N SER A 164 0.94 33.10 42.43
CA SER A 164 1.93 33.83 43.24
C SER A 164 2.56 32.86 44.23
N LEU A 165 3.86 32.58 44.07
CA LEU A 165 4.67 31.81 45.01
C LEU A 165 6.07 32.45 45.13
N TYR A 166 6.17 33.44 46.01
CA TYR A 166 7.39 33.96 46.67
C TYR A 166 6.86 34.67 47.93
N GLU A 167 7.27 34.48 49.18
CA GLU A 167 8.34 33.74 49.85
C GLU A 167 7.88 33.55 51.31
N GLU A 168 8.03 32.36 51.88
CA GLU A 168 8.15 32.22 53.33
C GLU A 168 9.41 31.40 53.61
N GLN A 169 10.53 32.09 53.77
CA GLN A 169 11.71 31.55 54.46
C GLN A 169 11.96 32.37 55.73
N THR A 170 11.53 31.76 56.83
CA THR A 170 11.90 32.03 58.21
C THR A 170 13.41 32.14 58.41
N GLN A 171 13.88 33.22 59.07
CA GLN A 171 15.00 33.33 60.03
C GLN A 171 14.93 34.73 60.66
N LEU A 172 15.24 35.06 61.92
CA LEU A 172 15.47 34.38 63.19
C LEU A 172 15.51 35.52 64.24
N GLN A 173 15.04 35.23 65.46
CA GLN A 173 15.23 35.95 66.73
C GLN A 173 16.28 37.09 66.81
N MET A 174 15.86 38.28 67.27
CA MET A 174 16.17 38.85 68.60
C MET A 174 15.20 39.98 68.93
#